data_AF-A0A174B3N6-F1
#
_entry.id   AF-A0A174B3N6-F1
#
_cell.length_a   1.000
_cell.length_b   1.000
_cell.length_c   1.000
_cell.angle_alpha   90.00
_cell.angle_beta   90.00
_cell.angle_gamma   90.00
#
_symmetry.space_group_name_H-M   'P 1'
#
loop_
_entity.id
_entity.type
_entity.pdbx_description
1 polymer ?
#
loop_
_entity_poly.entity_id
_entity_poly.type
_entity_poly.pdbx_seq_one_letter_code
_entity_poly.pdbx_strand_id
1 'polypeptide(L)'
;MARTANIENEEPRTTEIDMTEAEADEVLKADMAANEAGYLAGLLDAAENAEEETKKIEIVRNGKLYFVFSIHALADETLYEIRKKYTKYAKNKRTGTKVAEGVDNAKLRSSMIYNATIAEDQEKLWNNKQVQEALRRRGKHIINALDVIDAVLLPGEKENVLAVLDELSGYDTEETKVETAKNL
;
A
#
# COMPACT_ATOMS: atom_id res chain seq x y z
N MET A 1 1.38 51.44 -46.29
CA MET A 1 2.66 50.72 -46.07
C MET A 1 2.60 50.11 -44.68
N ALA A 2 2.15 48.86 -44.57
CA ALA A 2 2.10 48.13 -43.30
C ALA A 2 3.40 47.33 -43.15
N ARG A 3 4.12 47.55 -42.06
CA ARG A 3 5.34 46.81 -41.70
C ARG A 3 4.92 45.50 -41.06
N THR A 4 5.24 44.39 -41.71
CA THR A 4 5.16 43.04 -41.17
C THR A 4 6.25 42.89 -40.10
N ALA A 5 5.86 42.56 -38.87
CA ALA A 5 6.79 42.13 -37.83
C ALA A 5 6.75 40.59 -37.76
N ASN A 6 7.80 39.95 -38.27
CA ASN A 6 8.11 38.55 -37.94
C ASN A 6 8.60 38.54 -36.50
N ILE A 7 7.86 37.88 -35.61
CA ILE A 7 8.35 37.48 -34.29
C ILE A 7 8.82 36.05 -34.48
N GLU A 8 10.14 35.87 -34.51
CA GLU A 8 10.78 34.56 -34.54
C GLU A 8 10.47 33.84 -33.22
N ASN A 9 9.91 32.65 -33.35
CA ASN A 9 9.64 31.74 -32.25
C ASN A 9 10.97 31.08 -31.87
N GLU A 10 11.70 31.65 -30.91
CA GLU A 10 12.87 31.00 -30.31
C GLU A 10 12.38 29.84 -29.42
N GLU A 11 12.42 28.62 -29.95
CA GLU A 11 12.32 27.41 -29.14
C GLU A 11 13.49 27.38 -28.13
N PRO A 12 13.25 27.07 -26.85
CA PRO A 12 14.34 26.94 -25.89
C PRO A 12 15.24 25.78 -26.33
N ARG A 13 16.49 26.09 -26.67
CA ARG A 13 17.55 25.09 -26.83
C ARG A 13 17.68 24.31 -25.51
N THR A 14 17.09 23.14 -25.46
CA THR A 14 17.51 22.09 -24.52
C THR A 14 18.90 21.65 -24.94
N THR A 15 19.92 22.12 -24.23
CA THR A 15 21.26 21.53 -24.30
C THR A 15 21.16 20.13 -23.71
N GLU A 16 21.10 19.12 -24.56
CA GLU A 16 21.31 17.73 -24.17
C GLU A 16 22.76 17.61 -23.69
N ILE A 17 22.94 17.51 -22.36
CA ILE A 17 24.23 17.21 -21.78
C ILE A 17 24.41 15.70 -21.92
N ASP A 18 25.10 15.29 -22.98
CA ASP A 18 25.45 13.88 -23.22
C ASP A 18 26.59 13.48 -22.26
N MET A 19 26.23 13.23 -21.00
CA MET A 19 27.17 12.74 -19.98
C MET A 19 27.31 11.24 -20.11
N THR A 20 28.55 10.76 -20.11
CA THR A 20 28.80 9.33 -20.00
C THR A 20 28.42 8.83 -18.61
N GLU A 21 28.05 7.55 -18.49
CA GLU A 21 27.70 6.91 -17.22
C GLU A 21 28.79 7.09 -16.13
N ALA A 22 30.06 7.12 -16.56
CA ALA A 22 31.20 7.36 -15.67
C ALA A 22 31.29 8.81 -15.16
N GLU A 23 30.94 9.80 -15.99
CA GLU A 23 30.90 11.20 -15.58
C GLU A 23 29.70 11.48 -14.66
N ALA A 24 28.57 10.81 -14.89
CA ALA A 24 27.41 10.87 -14.00
C ALA A 24 27.73 10.29 -12.61
N ASP A 25 28.46 9.16 -12.57
CA ASP A 25 28.92 8.54 -11.32
C ASP A 25 29.88 9.42 -10.51
N GLU A 26 30.83 10.10 -11.18
CA GLU A 26 31.75 11.01 -10.50
C GLU A 26 31.03 12.26 -9.96
N VAL A 27 30.08 12.81 -10.71
CA VAL A 27 29.26 13.93 -10.26
C VAL A 27 28.38 13.53 -9.08
N LEU A 28 27.76 12.35 -9.13
CA LEU A 28 26.95 11.81 -8.03
C LEU A 28 27.79 11.62 -6.76
N LYS A 29 29.00 11.05 -6.88
CA LYS A 29 29.91 10.88 -5.73
C LYS A 29 30.34 12.22 -5.14
N ALA A 30 30.66 13.21 -5.98
CA ALA A 30 31.04 14.53 -5.52
C ALA A 30 29.89 15.26 -4.82
N ASP A 31 28.66 15.14 -5.34
CA ASP A 31 27.47 15.73 -4.74
C ASP A 31 27.07 15.05 -3.43
N MET A 32 27.12 13.71 -3.38
CA MET A 32 26.89 12.94 -2.15
C MET A 32 27.93 13.26 -1.07
N ALA A 33 29.20 13.46 -1.43
CA ALA A 33 30.24 13.85 -0.49
C ALA A 33 30.10 15.31 -0.02
N ALA A 34 29.64 16.21 -0.88
CA ALA A 34 29.41 17.61 -0.54
C ALA A 34 28.15 17.80 0.35
N ASN A 35 27.14 16.94 0.18
CA ASN A 35 25.84 17.00 0.86
C ASN A 35 25.60 15.80 1.80
N GLU A 36 26.66 15.13 2.27
CA GLU A 36 26.59 13.88 3.03
C GLU A 36 25.64 13.96 4.25
N ALA A 37 25.66 15.09 4.97
CA ALA A 37 24.77 15.33 6.10
C ALA A 37 23.28 15.45 5.69
N GLY A 38 23.00 16.04 4.53
CA GLY A 38 21.65 16.14 3.98
C GLY A 38 21.14 14.80 3.44
N TYR A 39 22.02 14.00 2.83
CA TYR A 39 21.68 12.65 2.38
C TYR A 39 21.37 11.72 3.55
N LEU A 40 22.20 11.74 4.60
CA LEU A 40 21.96 10.95 5.82
C LEU A 40 20.66 11.40 6.51
N ALA A 41 20.43 12.71 6.63
CA ALA A 41 19.18 13.24 7.17
C ALA A 41 17.97 12.77 6.35
N GLY A 42 18.04 12.82 5.02
CA GLY A 42 16.99 12.33 4.14
C GLY A 42 16.70 10.84 4.29
N LEU A 43 17.73 10.00 4.51
CA LEU A 43 17.53 8.57 4.79
C LEU A 43 16.85 8.32 6.13
N LEU A 44 17.22 9.09 7.17
CA LEU A 44 16.62 8.99 8.50
C LEU A 44 15.17 9.48 8.49
N ASP A 45 14.92 10.63 7.84
CA ASP A 45 13.57 11.18 7.68
C ASP A 45 12.67 10.22 6.88
N ALA A 46 13.20 9.56 5.85
CA ALA A 46 12.46 8.54 5.10
C ALA A 46 12.13 7.31 5.96
N ALA A 47 13.05 6.89 6.84
CA ALA A 47 12.82 5.78 7.75
C ALA A 47 11.76 6.12 8.81
N GLU A 48 11.74 7.35 9.33
CA GLU A 48 10.73 7.81 10.29
C GLU A 48 9.36 8.02 9.63
N ASN A 49 9.31 8.65 8.45
CA ASN A 49 8.06 8.99 7.77
C ASN A 49 7.32 7.74 7.23
N ALA A 50 8.05 6.68 6.89
CA ALA A 50 7.44 5.42 6.44
C ALA A 50 6.48 4.80 7.48
N GLU A 51 6.61 5.17 8.76
CA GLU A 51 5.77 4.65 9.85
C GLU A 51 4.57 5.55 10.19
N GLU A 52 4.55 6.82 9.75
CA GLU A 52 3.54 7.80 10.18
C GLU A 52 2.44 8.09 9.14
N GLU A 53 2.65 7.75 7.87
CA GLU A 53 1.65 8.04 6.85
C GLU A 53 0.38 7.20 7.05
N THR A 54 -0.75 7.90 7.25
CA THR A 54 -2.06 7.27 7.41
C THR A 54 -3.07 7.83 6.41
N LYS A 55 -3.94 6.96 5.89
CA LYS A 55 -5.09 7.35 5.07
C LYS A 55 -6.40 6.97 5.73
N LYS A 56 -7.37 7.86 5.62
CA LYS A 56 -8.73 7.64 6.12
C LYS A 56 -9.56 6.89 5.09
N ILE A 57 -10.26 5.87 5.55
CA ILE A 57 -11.20 5.08 4.79
C ILE A 57 -12.62 5.39 5.26
N GLU A 58 -13.47 5.81 4.33
CA GLU A 58 -14.89 6.06 4.59
C GLU A 58 -15.76 4.94 4.02
N ILE A 59 -16.57 4.31 4.88
CA ILE A 59 -17.53 3.30 4.43
C ILE A 59 -18.87 3.98 4.15
N VAL A 60 -19.12 4.28 2.88
CA VAL A 60 -20.33 4.97 2.39
C VAL A 60 -21.17 4.02 1.56
N ARG A 61 -22.48 3.92 1.87
CA ARG A 61 -23.45 3.16 1.06
C ARG A 61 -24.68 4.00 0.82
N ASN A 62 -25.12 4.10 -0.43
CA ASN A 62 -26.28 4.89 -0.83
C ASN A 62 -26.23 6.34 -0.32
N GLY A 63 -25.05 6.96 -0.36
CA GLY A 63 -24.84 8.34 0.13
C GLY A 63 -24.83 8.52 1.64
N LYS A 64 -24.96 7.43 2.42
CA LYS A 64 -24.85 7.47 3.88
C LYS A 64 -23.49 6.98 4.34
N LEU A 65 -22.80 7.80 5.14
CA LEU A 65 -21.60 7.40 5.87
C LEU A 65 -21.97 6.45 7.03
N TYR A 66 -21.36 5.27 7.08
CA TYR A 66 -21.59 4.28 8.14
C TYR A 66 -20.55 4.41 9.25
N PHE A 67 -19.26 4.42 8.89
CA PHE A 67 -18.15 4.64 9.81
C PHE A 67 -16.88 4.96 9.02
N VAL A 68 -15.86 5.43 9.74
CA VAL A 68 -14.55 5.81 9.21
C VAL A 68 -13.49 5.13 10.06
N PHE A 69 -12.37 4.77 9.45
CA PHE A 69 -11.17 4.30 10.14
C PHE A 69 -9.93 4.69 9.35
N SER A 70 -8.77 4.70 9.99
CA SER A 70 -7.50 5.06 9.36
C SER A 70 -6.62 3.82 9.21
N ILE A 71 -5.90 3.75 8.11
CA ILE A 71 -4.93 2.69 7.82
C ILE A 71 -3.54 3.27 7.56
N HIS A 72 -2.50 2.48 7.81
CA HIS A 72 -1.10 2.76 7.47
C HIS A 72 -0.52 1.64 6.58
N ALA A 73 0.64 1.90 5.97
CA ALA A 73 1.38 0.90 5.20
C ALA A 73 1.79 -0.29 6.08
N LEU A 74 1.92 -1.47 5.46
CA LEU A 74 2.41 -2.67 6.15
C LEU A 74 3.83 -3.00 5.71
N ALA A 75 4.71 -3.26 6.67
CA ALA A 75 6.03 -3.80 6.39
C ALA A 75 5.93 -5.19 5.71
N ASP A 76 6.88 -5.47 4.81
CA ASP A 76 6.92 -6.73 4.04
C ASP A 76 6.95 -7.98 4.94
N GLU A 77 7.63 -7.91 6.09
CA GLU A 77 7.65 -9.01 7.05
C GLU A 77 6.23 -9.32 7.58
N THR A 78 5.44 -8.29 7.89
CA THR A 78 4.06 -8.44 8.34
C THR A 78 3.20 -9.03 7.23
N LEU A 79 3.33 -8.53 5.99
CA LEU A 79 2.61 -9.07 4.83
C LEU A 79 2.96 -10.54 4.58
N TYR A 80 4.23 -10.90 4.71
CA TYR A 80 4.72 -12.27 4.55
C TYR A 80 4.11 -13.20 5.61
N GLU A 81 4.16 -12.84 6.89
CA GLU A 81 3.62 -13.70 7.96
C GLU A 81 2.09 -13.84 7.85
N ILE A 82 1.37 -12.77 7.43
CA ILE A 82 -0.05 -12.84 7.12
C ILE A 82 -0.32 -13.81 5.96
N ARG A 83 0.38 -13.66 4.81
CA ARG A 83 0.21 -14.55 3.65
C ARG A 83 0.50 -16.01 3.99
N LYS A 84 1.59 -16.26 4.71
CA LYS A 84 2.00 -17.59 5.16
C LYS A 84 0.98 -18.22 6.10
N LYS A 85 0.39 -17.46 7.02
CA LYS A 85 -0.64 -17.92 7.97
C LYS A 85 -1.92 -18.38 7.26
N TYR A 86 -2.32 -17.68 6.19
CA TYR A 86 -3.56 -17.99 5.45
C TYR A 86 -3.34 -18.80 4.17
N THR A 87 -2.10 -19.25 3.92
CA THR A 87 -1.78 -20.19 2.86
C THR A 87 -1.70 -21.60 3.44
N LYS A 88 -2.51 -22.51 2.89
CA LYS A 88 -2.45 -23.93 3.21
C LYS A 88 -1.27 -24.56 2.46
N TYR A 89 -0.35 -25.16 3.20
CA TYR A 89 0.77 -25.92 2.62
C TYR A 89 0.56 -27.42 2.84
N ALA A 90 0.63 -28.18 1.75
CA ALA A 90 0.65 -29.64 1.79
C ALA A 90 2.08 -30.14 1.57
N LYS A 91 2.45 -31.21 2.28
CA LYS A 91 3.72 -31.90 2.03
C LYS A 91 3.54 -32.83 0.83
N ASN A 92 4.30 -32.62 -0.23
CA ASN A 92 4.36 -33.54 -1.35
C ASN A 92 4.95 -34.88 -0.87
N LYS A 93 4.16 -35.95 -0.92
CA LYS A 93 4.57 -37.28 -0.43
C LYS A 93 5.73 -37.89 -1.22
N ARG A 94 5.95 -37.47 -2.47
CA ARG A 94 7.01 -38.00 -3.35
C ARG A 94 8.34 -37.30 -3.15
N THR A 95 8.34 -35.97 -3.04
CA THR A 95 9.58 -35.16 -2.96
C THR A 95 9.87 -34.65 -1.55
N GLY A 96 8.92 -34.74 -0.62
CA GLY A 96 9.05 -34.22 0.74
C GLY A 96 8.90 -32.70 0.87
N THR A 97 8.81 -31.96 -0.24
CA THR A 97 8.71 -30.50 -0.31
C THR A 97 7.33 -30.00 0.15
N LYS A 98 7.27 -28.85 0.83
CA LYS A 98 5.99 -28.15 1.09
C LYS A 98 5.56 -27.39 -0.17
N VAL A 99 4.33 -27.64 -0.63
CA VAL A 99 3.74 -26.98 -1.79
C VAL A 99 2.48 -26.25 -1.33
N ALA A 100 2.27 -25.02 -1.80
CA ALA A 100 1.03 -24.28 -1.53
C ALA A 100 -0.14 -24.99 -2.22
N GLU A 101 -1.17 -25.34 -1.46
CA GLU A 101 -2.37 -26.05 -1.93
C GLU A 101 -3.55 -25.10 -2.15
N GLY A 102 -3.60 -23.99 -1.39
CA GLY A 102 -4.64 -22.98 -1.54
C GLY A 102 -4.50 -21.85 -0.53
N VAL A 103 -5.14 -20.71 -0.82
CA VAL A 103 -5.11 -19.50 0.03
C VAL A 103 -6.53 -19.17 0.49
N ASP A 104 -6.71 -18.97 1.79
CA ASP A 104 -7.96 -18.42 2.34
C ASP A 104 -7.99 -16.90 2.10
N ASN A 105 -8.36 -16.51 0.88
CA ASN A 105 -8.37 -15.10 0.46
C ASN A 105 -9.29 -14.23 1.33
N ALA A 106 -10.39 -14.77 1.83
CA ALA A 106 -11.30 -14.02 2.67
C ALA A 106 -10.61 -13.60 3.98
N LYS A 107 -9.97 -14.55 4.67
CA LYS A 107 -9.22 -14.25 5.90
C LYS A 107 -7.95 -13.48 5.64
N LEU A 108 -7.27 -13.73 4.52
CA LEU A 108 -6.08 -12.98 4.12
C LEU A 108 -6.39 -11.50 4.05
N ARG A 109 -7.41 -11.11 3.28
CA ARG A 109 -7.83 -9.72 3.10
C ARG A 109 -8.26 -9.08 4.42
N SER A 110 -9.07 -9.77 5.22
CA SER A 110 -9.50 -9.25 6.51
C SER A 110 -8.34 -9.10 7.49
N SER A 111 -7.35 -9.99 7.44
CA SER A 111 -6.12 -9.86 8.24
C SER A 111 -5.27 -8.69 7.79
N MET A 112 -5.12 -8.45 6.49
CA MET A 112 -4.40 -7.27 5.97
C MET A 112 -5.07 -5.99 6.46
N ILE A 113 -6.40 -5.87 6.31
CA ILE A 113 -7.16 -4.71 6.79
C ILE A 113 -7.00 -4.52 8.30
N TYR A 114 -7.09 -5.60 9.09
CA TYR A 114 -6.91 -5.53 10.53
C TYR A 114 -5.54 -4.96 10.90
N ASN A 115 -4.46 -5.51 10.35
CA ASN A 115 -3.10 -5.10 10.69
C ASN A 115 -2.76 -3.72 10.15
N ALA A 116 -3.36 -3.31 9.03
CA ALA A 116 -3.18 -1.97 8.46
C ALA A 116 -3.98 -0.91 9.24
N THR A 117 -5.06 -1.28 9.95
CA THR A 117 -5.84 -0.32 10.73
C THR A 117 -5.02 0.18 11.92
N ILE A 118 -5.00 1.49 12.18
CA ILE A 118 -4.31 2.04 13.35
C ILE A 118 -4.86 1.46 14.66
N ALA A 119 -4.00 1.31 15.67
CA ALA A 119 -4.35 0.65 16.93
C ALA A 119 -5.60 1.27 17.61
N GLU A 120 -5.75 2.58 17.55
CA GLU A 120 -6.90 3.29 18.11
C GLU A 120 -8.23 2.85 17.47
N ASP A 121 -8.26 2.73 16.14
CA ASP A 121 -9.45 2.31 15.41
C ASP A 121 -9.69 0.80 15.48
N GLN A 122 -8.62 -0.01 15.62
CA GLN A 122 -8.77 -1.44 15.93
C GLN A 122 -9.55 -1.63 17.24
N GLU A 123 -9.19 -0.91 18.31
CA GLU A 123 -9.86 -1.00 19.61
C GLU A 123 -11.28 -0.45 19.58
N LYS A 124 -11.51 0.65 18.87
CA LYS A 124 -12.85 1.26 18.75
C LYS A 124 -13.81 0.42 17.92
N LEU A 125 -13.32 -0.29 16.89
CA LEU A 125 -14.16 -0.96 15.90
C LEU A 125 -14.07 -2.49 15.99
N TRP A 126 -12.91 -3.07 15.66
CA TRP A 126 -12.76 -4.51 15.42
C TRP A 126 -12.68 -5.31 16.72
N ASN A 127 -11.91 -4.81 17.69
CA ASN A 127 -11.70 -5.42 19.00
C ASN A 127 -12.79 -5.05 20.01
N ASN A 128 -13.63 -4.07 19.67
CA ASN A 128 -14.69 -3.57 20.53
C ASN A 128 -15.70 -4.65 20.90
N LYS A 129 -15.75 -5.02 22.19
CA LYS A 129 -16.62 -6.07 22.70
C LYS A 129 -18.10 -5.75 22.55
N GLN A 130 -18.48 -4.48 22.63
CA GLN A 130 -19.88 -4.07 22.43
C GLN A 130 -20.30 -4.23 20.97
N VAL A 131 -19.42 -3.89 20.02
CA VAL A 131 -19.65 -4.11 18.58
C VAL A 131 -19.77 -5.60 18.28
N GLN A 132 -18.82 -6.42 18.75
CA GLN A 132 -18.85 -7.87 18.56
C GLN A 132 -20.15 -8.48 19.08
N GLU A 133 -20.56 -8.11 20.29
CA GLU A 133 -21.78 -8.64 20.90
C GLU A 133 -23.04 -8.14 20.20
N ALA A 134 -23.08 -6.87 19.78
CA ALA A 134 -24.20 -6.34 19.01
C ALA A 134 -24.36 -7.06 17.66
N LEU A 135 -23.26 -7.40 16.99
CA LEU A 135 -23.27 -8.18 15.75
C LEU A 135 -23.75 -9.61 15.99
N ARG A 136 -23.31 -10.27 17.08
CA ARG A 136 -23.81 -11.60 17.47
C ARG A 136 -25.31 -11.60 17.70
N ARG A 137 -25.84 -10.62 18.43
CA ARG A 137 -27.30 -10.46 18.64
C ARG A 137 -28.07 -10.24 17.35
N ARG A 138 -27.42 -9.73 16.30
CA ARG A 138 -27.98 -9.61 14.94
C ARG A 138 -27.79 -10.86 14.08
N GLY A 139 -27.38 -11.98 14.67
CA GLY A 139 -27.22 -13.28 14.00
C GLY A 139 -25.91 -13.44 13.22
N LYS A 140 -24.93 -12.55 13.40
CA LYS A 140 -23.60 -12.70 12.79
C LYS A 140 -22.73 -13.64 13.61
N HIS A 141 -21.97 -14.50 12.94
CA HIS A 141 -21.04 -15.40 13.60
C HIS A 141 -19.70 -14.68 13.86
N ILE A 142 -19.54 -14.12 15.07
CA ILE A 142 -18.36 -13.33 15.46
C ILE A 142 -17.55 -14.05 16.54
N ILE A 143 -16.37 -14.54 16.20
CA ILE A 143 -15.42 -15.15 17.14
C ILE A 143 -14.31 -14.14 17.47
N ASN A 144 -13.80 -13.43 16.49
CA ASN A 144 -12.67 -12.50 16.61
C ASN A 144 -12.86 -11.22 15.76
N ALA A 145 -11.86 -10.36 15.76
CA ALA A 145 -11.84 -9.08 15.05
C ALA A 145 -11.97 -9.22 13.52
N LEU A 146 -11.40 -10.26 12.93
CA LEU A 146 -11.50 -10.51 11.49
C LEU A 146 -12.95 -10.82 11.08
N ASP A 147 -13.69 -11.52 11.94
CA ASP A 147 -15.11 -11.81 11.70
C ASP A 147 -15.95 -10.52 11.76
N VAL A 148 -15.53 -9.52 12.55
CA VAL A 148 -16.16 -8.19 12.55
C VAL A 148 -15.97 -7.54 11.18
N ILE A 149 -14.73 -7.50 10.68
CA ILE A 149 -14.40 -6.97 9.35
C ILE A 149 -15.19 -7.69 8.26
N ASP A 150 -15.28 -9.03 8.33
CA ASP A 150 -16.09 -9.85 7.42
C ASP A 150 -17.58 -9.54 7.48
N ALA A 151 -18.10 -9.23 8.67
CA ALA A 151 -19.51 -8.94 8.86
C ALA A 151 -19.91 -7.52 8.44
N VAL A 152 -18.98 -6.56 8.52
CA VAL A 152 -19.30 -5.14 8.31
C VAL A 152 -18.83 -4.57 6.98
N LEU A 153 -17.81 -5.14 6.33
CA LEU A 153 -17.32 -4.70 5.01
C LEU A 153 -17.81 -5.62 3.89
N LEU A 154 -18.26 -5.01 2.79
CA LEU A 154 -18.56 -5.70 1.55
C LEU A 154 -17.26 -6.12 0.85
N PRO A 155 -17.27 -7.17 -0.01
CA PRO A 155 -16.09 -7.59 -0.74
C PRO A 155 -15.41 -6.47 -1.55
N GLY A 156 -16.19 -5.62 -2.23
CA GLY A 156 -15.65 -4.48 -2.98
C GLY A 156 -15.09 -3.38 -2.08
N GLU A 157 -15.65 -3.17 -0.89
CA GLU A 157 -15.10 -2.20 0.07
C GLU A 157 -13.76 -2.69 0.62
N LYS A 158 -13.63 -4.00 0.87
CA LYS A 158 -12.34 -4.58 1.24
C LYS A 158 -11.30 -4.40 0.15
N GLU A 159 -11.68 -4.61 -1.11
CA GLU A 159 -10.77 -4.40 -2.24
C GLU A 159 -10.31 -2.94 -2.33
N ASN A 160 -11.22 -1.98 -2.14
CA ASN A 160 -10.86 -0.56 -2.10
C ASN A 160 -9.88 -0.24 -0.97
N VAL A 161 -10.08 -0.83 0.22
CA VAL A 161 -9.14 -0.66 1.34
C VAL A 161 -7.75 -1.19 0.99
N LEU A 162 -7.69 -2.34 0.31
CA LEU A 162 -6.43 -2.93 -0.12
C LEU A 162 -5.74 -2.10 -1.21
N ALA A 163 -6.50 -1.50 -2.14
CA ALA A 163 -5.93 -0.58 -3.12
C ALA A 163 -5.30 0.66 -2.45
N VAL A 164 -5.95 1.22 -1.43
CA VAL A 164 -5.37 2.33 -0.65
C VAL A 164 -4.14 1.87 0.15
N LEU A 165 -4.13 0.64 0.65
CA LEU A 165 -2.97 0.04 1.30
C LEU A 165 -1.79 -0.13 0.33
N ASP A 166 -2.05 -0.58 -0.90
CA ASP A 166 -1.03 -0.71 -1.94
C ASP A 166 -0.45 0.66 -2.33
N GLU A 167 -1.30 1.70 -2.43
CA GLU A 167 -0.88 3.08 -2.65
C GLU A 167 0.03 3.60 -1.52
N LEU A 168 -0.37 3.40 -0.25
CA LEU A 168 0.45 3.74 0.92
C LEU A 168 1.79 3.00 0.95
N SER A 169 1.82 1.78 0.40
CA SER A 169 3.02 0.95 0.37
C SER A 169 3.91 1.26 -0.85
N GLY A 170 3.54 2.23 -1.68
CA GLY A 170 4.30 2.61 -2.88
C GLY A 170 4.16 1.64 -4.06
N TYR A 171 3.17 0.74 -4.05
CA TYR A 171 2.90 -0.18 -5.16
C TYR A 171 2.08 0.45 -6.30
N ASP A 172 1.50 1.65 -6.11
CA ASP A 172 0.76 2.38 -7.15
C ASP A 172 1.65 3.40 -7.88
N THR A 173 2.81 2.94 -8.40
CA THR A 173 3.63 3.74 -9.31
C THR A 173 3.22 3.48 -10.76
N GLU A 174 3.43 4.45 -11.66
CA GLU A 174 3.14 4.26 -13.08
C GLU A 174 3.93 3.09 -13.70
N GLU A 175 5.04 2.67 -13.08
CA GLU A 175 5.86 1.52 -13.50
C GLU A 175 5.19 0.16 -13.20
N THR A 176 4.54 -0.02 -12.04
CA THR A 176 3.85 -1.28 -11.67
C THR A 176 2.62 -1.56 -12.53
N LYS A 177 1.98 -0.52 -13.09
CA LYS A 177 0.86 -0.66 -14.05
C LYS A 177 1.29 -1.26 -15.39
N VAL A 178 2.55 -1.08 -15.79
CA VAL A 178 3.08 -1.56 -17.08
C VAL A 178 3.50 -3.03 -17.02
N GLU A 179 3.94 -3.54 -15.87
CA GLU A 179 4.37 -4.94 -15.72
C GLU A 179 3.22 -5.95 -15.68
N THR A 180 2.07 -5.58 -15.12
CA THR A 180 0.89 -6.47 -15.09
C THR A 180 0.27 -6.69 -16.47
N ALA A 181 0.38 -5.71 -17.38
CA ALA A 181 -0.08 -5.84 -18.77
C ALA A 181 0.84 -6.70 -19.65
N LYS A 182 2.10 -6.92 -19.25
CA LYS A 182 3.07 -7.74 -20.02
C LYS A 182 3.00 -9.23 -19.71
N ASN A 183 2.25 -9.63 -18.68
CA ASN A 183 2.09 -11.02 -18.25
C ASN A 183 0.67 -11.59 -18.53
N LEU A 184 -0.09 -10.93 -19.41
CA LEU A 184 -1.42 -11.37 -19.90
C LEU A 184 -1.36 -11.85 -21.35
#